data_AF-A0A940V1B3-F1
#
_entry.id   AF-A0A940V1B3-F1
#
_cell.length_a   1.000
_cell.length_b   1.000
_cell.length_c   1.000
_cell.angle_alpha   90.00
_cell.angle_beta   90.00
_cell.angle_gamma   90.00
#
_symmetry.space_group_name_H-M   'P 1'
#
loop_
_entity.id
_entity.type
_entity.pdbx_description
1 polymer ?
#
loop_
_entity_poly.entity_id
_entity_poly.type
_entity_poly.pdbx_seq_one_letter_code
_entity_poly.pdbx_strand_id
1 'polypeptide(L)'
;RQVIGQCPIQGCASDKGYADECSLGHQYMPSELLNPKSTLSGKTPEVIQVTNWYFQLEDFQILLSDYIDYLRKNTNSRKYQLSAMEEFLKKPLIYIKRNQLERLETIKECLPKHRLIDEQNKASFTIEFDTLSDRERAESILSDHSIYYRTGKTLVPFRLSGNIEWGVKVPKKDGVENLTFWVWPESLWAPISFTRTYLESIHKTDEEWKRWWCSKEAKVYQFIGEDNIYFYGLAEMAMFMALQSNQPSIMPTEGDLMLPHLIANNHVLFMDKKASSSSEIKPPMAKELLDYYTPDQLRMHFLSLGLDTKSVSFMPQRYLPIKEGQDNVLKEGNLLTNVYNRLVRSCFYTAQKYYASRIPGGSVSEEIRAEAVKAVLTYEHHMYNHEFHRVTELLDSYIRNMNKYWVNNIRIAETKEDDDLRRQVLLDTLHAVRTIASLLHPITPNSCEMIREYLGLDEKLWKWEYIFDTLPELIENLETHQLKYLEPRVDFFQKHESQFESN
;
A
#
# COMPACT_ATOMS: atom_id res chain seq x y z
N ARG A 1 4.99 11.27 -24.52
CA ARG A 1 5.90 12.03 -23.61
C ARG A 1 7.10 12.65 -24.32
N GLN A 2 7.64 12.05 -25.39
CA GLN A 2 8.77 12.62 -26.15
C GLN A 2 8.35 13.42 -27.41
N VAL A 3 7.04 13.67 -27.56
CA VAL A 3 6.46 14.45 -28.65
C VAL A 3 5.60 15.55 -28.03
N ILE A 4 5.80 16.77 -28.52
CA ILE A 4 4.98 17.95 -28.24
C ILE A 4 4.39 18.48 -29.54
N GLY A 5 3.26 19.15 -29.48
CA GLY A 5 2.66 19.79 -30.65
C GLY A 5 1.54 20.73 -30.23
N GLN A 6 0.76 21.19 -31.21
CA GLN A 6 -0.46 21.95 -30.98
C GLN A 6 -1.66 20.98 -30.84
N CYS A 7 -2.62 21.36 -30.00
CA CYS A 7 -3.82 20.55 -29.78
C CYS A 7 -4.63 20.42 -31.09
N PRO A 8 -5.03 19.19 -31.49
CA PRO A 8 -5.82 19.00 -32.70
C PRO A 8 -7.29 19.44 -32.58
N ILE A 9 -7.77 19.70 -31.36
CA ILE A 9 -9.16 20.06 -31.12
C ILE A 9 -9.44 21.49 -31.62
N GLN A 10 -10.36 21.61 -32.57
CA GLN A 10 -10.75 22.87 -33.19
C GLN A 10 -11.25 23.88 -32.13
N GLY A 11 -10.69 25.09 -32.15
CA GLY A 11 -11.02 26.15 -31.19
C GLY A 11 -10.23 26.09 -29.87
N CYS A 12 -9.36 25.10 -29.69
CA CYS A 12 -8.47 25.03 -28.54
C CYS A 12 -7.28 25.98 -28.71
N ALA A 13 -7.17 26.97 -27.83
CA ALA A 13 -6.03 27.90 -27.78
C ALA A 13 -4.83 27.36 -26.97
N SER A 14 -4.75 26.04 -26.75
CA SER A 14 -3.63 25.45 -26.02
C SER A 14 -2.38 25.45 -26.90
N ASP A 15 -1.40 26.26 -26.53
CA ASP A 15 -0.11 26.35 -27.23
C ASP A 15 0.75 25.08 -27.06
N LYS A 16 0.37 24.17 -26.14
CA LYS A 16 1.15 22.97 -25.80
C LYS A 16 0.26 21.76 -25.55
N GLY A 17 0.26 20.87 -26.54
CA GLY A 17 -0.09 19.47 -26.38
C GLY A 17 1.12 18.63 -25.98
N TYR A 18 0.98 17.80 -24.94
CA TYR A 18 2.06 16.93 -24.44
C TYR A 18 1.57 15.48 -24.35
N ALA A 19 2.22 14.58 -25.08
CA ALA A 19 1.79 13.20 -25.19
C ALA A 19 0.35 13.10 -25.74
N ASP A 20 -0.57 12.61 -24.93
CA ASP A 20 -1.97 12.31 -25.22
C ASP A 20 -2.96 13.32 -24.61
N GLU A 21 -2.47 14.44 -24.05
CA GLU A 21 -3.30 15.47 -23.40
C GLU A 21 -2.76 16.90 -23.60
N CYS A 22 -3.64 17.90 -23.81
CA CYS A 22 -3.23 19.31 -23.85
C CYS A 22 -3.38 20.02 -22.50
N SER A 23 -2.78 21.21 -22.36
CA SER A 23 -2.84 22.02 -21.13
C SER A 23 -4.26 22.43 -20.69
N LEU A 24 -5.26 22.27 -21.57
CA LEU A 24 -6.67 22.55 -21.29
C LEU A 24 -7.49 21.26 -21.05
N GLY A 25 -6.83 20.09 -20.98
CA GLY A 25 -7.45 18.81 -20.62
C GLY A 25 -8.10 18.02 -21.76
N HIS A 26 -7.87 18.41 -23.02
CA HIS A 26 -8.32 17.61 -24.17
C HIS A 26 -7.40 16.41 -24.38
N GLN A 27 -8.00 15.24 -24.61
CA GLN A 27 -7.29 14.00 -24.96
C GLN A 27 -7.30 13.77 -26.47
N TYR A 28 -6.22 13.19 -26.99
CA TYR A 28 -6.02 12.87 -28.42
C TYR A 28 -4.89 11.86 -28.57
N MET A 29 -4.76 11.24 -29.74
CA MET A 29 -3.59 10.42 -30.03
C MET A 29 -2.37 11.31 -30.33
N PRO A 30 -1.16 10.96 -29.87
CA PRO A 30 0.05 11.74 -30.18
C PRO A 30 0.31 11.94 -31.68
N SER A 31 -0.19 11.04 -32.53
CA SER A 31 -0.13 11.14 -33.99
C SER A 31 -1.04 12.22 -34.57
N GLU A 32 -2.05 12.67 -33.82
CA GLU A 32 -3.00 13.72 -34.22
C GLU A 32 -2.46 15.12 -33.90
N LEU A 33 -1.38 15.23 -33.13
CA LEU A 33 -0.77 16.52 -32.80
C LEU A 33 -0.45 17.31 -34.07
N LEU A 34 -0.91 18.57 -34.11
CA LEU A 34 -0.57 19.49 -35.18
C LEU A 34 0.87 19.99 -34.96
N ASN A 35 1.66 20.05 -36.05
CA ASN A 35 3.07 20.44 -36.00
C ASN A 35 3.88 19.69 -34.93
N PRO A 36 3.87 18.34 -34.94
CA PRO A 36 4.52 17.56 -33.90
C PRO A 36 6.03 17.77 -33.95
N LYS A 37 6.65 17.89 -32.77
CA LYS A 37 8.09 18.03 -32.59
C LYS A 37 8.57 17.10 -31.50
N SER A 38 9.70 16.45 -31.76
CA SER A 38 10.45 15.70 -30.75
C SER A 38 10.93 16.64 -29.65
N THR A 39 10.68 16.31 -28.39
CA THR A 39 11.23 17.07 -27.26
C THR A 39 12.74 16.90 -27.09
N LEU A 40 13.32 15.87 -27.73
CA LEU A 40 14.76 15.57 -27.65
C LEU A 40 15.56 16.29 -28.73
N SER A 41 15.06 16.30 -29.98
CA SER A 41 15.80 16.83 -31.13
C SER A 41 15.19 18.09 -31.76
N GLY A 42 13.95 18.44 -31.40
CA GLY A 42 13.19 19.53 -32.03
C GLY A 42 12.70 19.24 -33.45
N LYS A 43 13.06 18.07 -34.03
CA LYS A 43 12.65 17.65 -35.38
C LYS A 43 11.22 17.12 -35.41
N THR A 44 10.59 17.14 -36.57
CA THR A 44 9.30 16.49 -36.81
C THR A 44 9.46 14.98 -36.72
N PRO A 45 8.67 14.28 -35.89
CA PRO A 45 8.70 12.82 -35.81
C PRO A 45 8.07 12.19 -37.06
N GLU A 46 8.50 10.98 -37.39
CA GLU A 46 7.95 10.16 -38.46
C GLU A 46 7.35 8.86 -37.91
N VAL A 47 6.39 8.28 -38.63
CA VAL A 47 5.77 7.01 -38.25
C VAL A 47 6.61 5.87 -38.81
N ILE A 48 7.12 5.02 -37.92
CA ILE A 48 7.95 3.87 -38.27
C ILE A 48 7.24 2.59 -37.83
N GLN A 49 7.16 1.61 -38.72
CA GLN A 49 6.67 0.28 -38.39
C GLN A 49 7.72 -0.47 -37.57
N VAL A 50 7.30 -1.03 -36.43
CA VAL A 50 8.18 -1.78 -35.52
C VAL A 50 7.52 -3.07 -35.09
N THR A 51 8.27 -4.17 -35.14
CA THR A 51 7.83 -5.47 -34.63
C THR A 51 8.25 -5.61 -33.17
N ASN A 52 7.31 -5.95 -32.29
CA ASN A 52 7.55 -6.15 -30.86
C ASN A 52 6.91 -7.45 -30.39
N TRP A 53 7.37 -7.96 -29.24
CA TRP A 53 6.78 -9.09 -28.56
C TRP A 53 5.63 -8.64 -27.68
N TYR A 54 4.56 -9.43 -27.74
CA TYR A 54 3.37 -9.27 -26.91
C TYR A 54 3.07 -10.62 -26.24
N PHE A 55 2.65 -10.56 -24.99
CA PHE A 55 2.04 -11.67 -24.28
C PHE A 55 0.54 -11.63 -24.54
N GLN A 56 -0.04 -12.76 -24.97
CA GLN A 56 -1.47 -12.90 -25.24
C GLN A 56 -2.26 -12.99 -23.93
N LEU A 57 -2.31 -11.87 -23.20
CA LEU A 57 -2.95 -11.77 -21.89
C LEU A 57 -4.45 -12.08 -21.98
N GLU A 58 -5.09 -11.74 -23.09
CA GLU A 58 -6.49 -12.00 -23.37
C GLU A 58 -6.86 -13.50 -23.34
N ASP A 59 -5.91 -14.39 -23.66
CA ASP A 59 -6.13 -15.85 -23.63
C ASP A 59 -6.34 -16.37 -22.20
N PHE A 60 -5.95 -15.59 -21.19
CA PHE A 60 -6.09 -15.93 -19.77
C PHE A 60 -7.37 -15.38 -19.13
N GLN A 61 -8.27 -14.74 -19.89
CA GLN A 61 -9.48 -14.10 -19.34
C GLN A 61 -10.32 -15.04 -18.45
N ILE A 62 -10.53 -16.28 -18.87
CA ILE A 62 -11.30 -17.28 -18.12
C ILE A 62 -10.58 -17.64 -16.82
N LEU A 63 -9.29 -17.98 -16.89
CA LEU A 63 -8.48 -18.33 -15.70
C LEU A 63 -8.39 -17.16 -14.71
N LEU A 64 -8.24 -15.93 -15.20
CA LEU A 64 -8.23 -14.74 -14.34
C LEU A 64 -9.59 -14.49 -13.67
N SER A 65 -10.70 -14.79 -14.36
CA SER A 65 -12.04 -14.73 -13.76
C SER A 65 -12.19 -15.76 -12.65
N ASP A 66 -11.77 -17.02 -12.89
CA ASP A 66 -11.78 -18.08 -11.89
C ASP A 66 -10.87 -17.75 -10.69
N TYR A 67 -9.72 -17.12 -10.96
CA TYR A 67 -8.80 -16.66 -9.93
C TYR A 67 -9.42 -15.59 -9.03
N ILE A 68 -10.08 -14.58 -9.61
CA ILE A 68 -10.80 -13.54 -8.84
C ILE A 68 -11.89 -14.18 -7.97
N ASP A 69 -12.66 -15.11 -8.53
CA ASP A 69 -13.70 -15.82 -7.80
C ASP A 69 -13.14 -16.67 -6.66
N TYR A 70 -12.00 -17.32 -6.88
CA TYR A 70 -11.27 -18.03 -5.84
C TYR A 70 -10.82 -17.08 -4.73
N LEU A 71 -10.20 -15.95 -5.07
CA LEU A 71 -9.75 -14.95 -4.10
C LEU A 71 -10.93 -14.43 -3.26
N ARG A 72 -12.06 -14.14 -3.91
CA ARG A 72 -13.29 -13.66 -3.25
C ARG A 72 -13.85 -14.63 -2.21
N LYS A 73 -13.74 -15.94 -2.46
CA LYS A 73 -14.32 -16.99 -1.60
C LYS A 73 -13.35 -17.48 -0.52
N ASN A 74 -12.04 -17.46 -0.81
CA ASN A 74 -11.05 -18.20 -0.02
C ASN A 74 -9.98 -17.31 0.63
N THR A 75 -9.99 -15.99 0.40
CA THR A 75 -8.97 -15.09 0.93
C THR A 75 -9.58 -13.83 1.53
N ASN A 76 -8.75 -13.05 2.21
CA ASN A 76 -9.06 -11.72 2.72
C ASN A 76 -8.68 -10.59 1.73
N SER A 77 -8.65 -10.89 0.43
CA SER A 77 -8.39 -9.89 -0.61
C SER A 77 -9.42 -8.76 -0.55
N ARG A 78 -8.96 -7.51 -0.74
CA ARG A 78 -9.81 -6.32 -0.63
C ARG A 78 -10.87 -6.32 -1.72
N LYS A 79 -12.13 -6.05 -1.37
CA LYS A 79 -13.26 -6.07 -2.33
C LYS A 79 -13.04 -5.14 -3.51
N TYR A 80 -12.58 -3.91 -3.27
CA TYR A 80 -12.36 -2.93 -4.32
C TYR A 80 -11.25 -3.36 -5.28
N GLN A 81 -10.21 -4.06 -4.78
CA GLN A 81 -9.14 -4.61 -5.60
C GLN A 81 -9.70 -5.64 -6.58
N LEU A 82 -10.50 -6.59 -6.08
CA LEU A 82 -11.14 -7.60 -6.92
C LEU A 82 -12.09 -6.95 -7.95
N SER A 83 -12.90 -5.98 -7.54
CA SER A 83 -13.75 -5.24 -8.47
C SER A 83 -12.94 -4.48 -9.53
N ALA A 84 -11.82 -3.86 -9.14
CA ALA A 84 -10.94 -3.18 -10.10
C ALA A 84 -10.31 -4.14 -11.11
N MET A 85 -10.01 -5.37 -10.71
CA MET A 85 -9.54 -6.44 -11.61
C MET A 85 -10.66 -6.87 -12.58
N GLU A 86 -11.88 -7.12 -12.09
CA GLU A 86 -13.03 -7.52 -12.91
C GLU A 86 -13.38 -6.51 -14.00
N GLU A 87 -13.18 -5.21 -13.75
CA GLU A 87 -13.41 -4.16 -14.76
C GLU A 87 -12.58 -4.39 -16.04
N PHE A 88 -11.40 -4.99 -15.95
CA PHE A 88 -10.57 -5.32 -17.11
C PHE A 88 -10.93 -6.65 -17.77
N LEU A 89 -11.73 -7.50 -17.12
CA LEU A 89 -12.19 -8.77 -17.69
C LEU A 89 -13.51 -8.64 -18.45
N LYS A 90 -14.06 -7.42 -18.54
CA LYS A 90 -15.24 -7.13 -19.35
C LYS A 90 -14.94 -7.34 -20.83
N LYS A 91 -15.99 -7.63 -21.59
CA LYS A 91 -15.94 -7.64 -23.05
C LYS A 91 -15.44 -6.30 -23.59
N PRO A 92 -14.88 -6.25 -24.81
CA PRO A 92 -14.49 -5.00 -25.44
C PRO A 92 -15.71 -4.09 -25.67
N LEU A 93 -15.71 -2.89 -25.05
CA LEU A 93 -16.81 -1.92 -25.12
C LEU A 93 -16.38 -0.60 -25.78
N ILE A 94 -17.32 0.05 -26.46
CA ILE A 94 -17.23 1.44 -26.94
C ILE A 94 -18.44 2.22 -26.41
N TYR A 95 -18.22 3.43 -25.89
CA TYR A 95 -19.24 4.36 -25.42
C TYR A 95 -19.34 5.55 -26.37
N ILE A 96 -20.55 5.85 -26.85
CA ILE A 96 -20.82 6.94 -27.78
C ILE A 96 -21.91 7.84 -27.19
N LYS A 97 -21.65 9.15 -27.11
CA LYS A 97 -22.64 10.12 -26.58
C LYS A 97 -23.93 10.11 -27.39
N ARG A 98 -25.06 10.31 -26.71
CA ARG A 98 -26.38 10.19 -27.35
C ARG A 98 -26.65 11.19 -28.48
N ASN A 99 -26.04 12.37 -28.40
CA ASN A 99 -26.14 13.40 -29.43
C ASN A 99 -25.50 13.02 -30.77
N GLN A 100 -24.83 11.86 -30.86
CA GLN A 100 -24.26 11.33 -32.10
C GLN A 100 -25.06 10.13 -32.64
N LEU A 101 -26.27 9.83 -32.12
CA LEU A 101 -27.07 8.68 -32.55
C LEU A 101 -27.33 8.66 -34.05
N GLU A 102 -27.76 9.79 -34.61
CA GLU A 102 -28.09 9.88 -36.04
C GLU A 102 -26.89 9.51 -36.91
N ARG A 103 -25.69 9.99 -36.55
CA ARG A 103 -24.44 9.63 -37.25
C ARG A 103 -24.12 8.15 -37.08
N LEU A 104 -24.30 7.60 -35.88
CA LEU A 104 -24.07 6.18 -35.63
C LEU A 104 -24.99 5.29 -36.47
N GLU A 105 -26.28 5.62 -36.57
CA GLU A 105 -27.23 4.86 -37.37
C GLU A 105 -26.88 4.86 -38.87
N THR A 106 -26.24 5.91 -39.39
CA THR A 106 -25.80 5.94 -40.81
C THR A 106 -24.69 4.93 -41.15
N ILE A 107 -23.92 4.49 -40.15
CA ILE A 107 -22.77 3.60 -40.34
C ILE A 107 -22.93 2.25 -39.63
N LYS A 108 -24.08 2.01 -39.00
CA LYS A 108 -24.32 0.86 -38.12
C LYS A 108 -24.13 -0.48 -38.82
N GLU A 109 -24.56 -0.58 -40.07
CA GLU A 109 -24.38 -1.77 -40.92
C GLU A 109 -22.92 -2.00 -41.32
N CYS A 110 -22.07 -0.98 -41.24
CA CYS A 110 -20.63 -1.11 -41.49
C CYS A 110 -19.87 -1.63 -40.27
N LEU A 111 -20.45 -1.51 -39.07
CA LEU A 111 -19.78 -1.95 -37.84
C LEU A 111 -19.70 -3.49 -37.80
N PRO A 112 -18.59 -4.05 -37.27
CA PRO A 112 -18.47 -5.47 -36.98
C PRO A 112 -19.61 -5.99 -36.11
N LYS A 113 -19.78 -7.32 -36.02
CA LYS A 113 -20.82 -7.94 -35.20
C LYS A 113 -20.76 -7.38 -33.77
N HIS A 114 -21.86 -6.76 -33.35
CA HIS A 114 -21.93 -6.03 -32.08
C HIS A 114 -23.31 -6.15 -31.43
N ARG A 115 -23.36 -5.82 -30.15
CA ARG A 115 -24.61 -5.63 -29.40
C ARG A 115 -24.70 -4.18 -28.95
N LEU A 116 -25.73 -3.47 -29.40
CA LEU A 116 -26.05 -2.13 -28.92
C LEU A 116 -26.84 -2.23 -27.61
N ILE A 117 -26.35 -1.54 -26.58
CA ILE A 117 -27.00 -1.43 -25.27
C ILE A 117 -27.37 0.05 -25.08
N ASP A 118 -28.66 0.34 -25.16
CA ASP A 118 -29.23 1.66 -24.88
C ASP A 118 -29.88 1.67 -23.50
N GLU A 119 -29.20 2.26 -22.52
CA GLU A 119 -29.78 2.53 -21.21
C GLU A 119 -30.33 3.95 -21.20
N GLN A 120 -31.66 4.10 -21.17
CA GLN A 120 -32.33 5.39 -21.33
C GLN A 120 -31.88 6.48 -20.34
N ASN A 121 -31.34 6.10 -19.18
CA ASN A 121 -30.86 6.99 -18.12
C ASN A 121 -29.38 7.38 -18.23
N LYS A 122 -28.63 6.85 -19.21
CA LYS A 122 -27.21 7.18 -19.41
C LYS A 122 -27.02 8.21 -20.52
N ALA A 123 -25.94 8.98 -20.45
CA ALA A 123 -25.60 10.01 -21.45
C ALA A 123 -24.99 9.44 -22.76
N SER A 124 -24.78 8.12 -22.83
CA SER A 124 -24.15 7.43 -23.94
C SER A 124 -24.79 6.07 -24.20
N PHE A 125 -24.81 5.64 -25.46
CA PHE A 125 -25.03 4.25 -25.85
C PHE A 125 -23.74 3.45 -25.65
N THR A 126 -23.87 2.16 -25.38
CA THR A 126 -22.72 1.25 -25.30
C THR A 126 -22.80 0.25 -26.45
N ILE A 127 -21.69 0.08 -27.17
CA ILE A 127 -21.51 -0.96 -28.18
C ILE A 127 -20.59 -2.01 -27.59
N GLU A 128 -21.10 -3.24 -27.47
CA GLU A 128 -20.34 -4.40 -27.01
C GLU A 128 -19.91 -5.27 -28.20
N PHE A 129 -18.66 -5.71 -28.17
CA PHE A 129 -18.08 -6.61 -29.17
C PHE A 129 -17.73 -7.96 -28.55
N ASP A 130 -17.75 -9.02 -29.34
CA ASP A 130 -17.35 -10.36 -28.90
C ASP A 130 -15.82 -10.50 -28.85
N THR A 131 -15.08 -9.79 -29.70
CA THR A 131 -13.61 -9.87 -29.79
C THR A 131 -12.97 -8.48 -29.77
N LEU A 132 -11.70 -8.42 -29.36
CA LEU A 132 -10.91 -7.19 -29.39
C LEU A 132 -10.73 -6.67 -30.82
N SER A 133 -10.47 -7.57 -31.77
CA SER A 133 -10.30 -7.21 -33.19
C SER A 133 -11.56 -6.57 -33.78
N ASP A 134 -12.75 -7.04 -33.39
CA ASP A 134 -14.00 -6.40 -33.81
C ASP A 134 -14.14 -4.99 -33.24
N ARG A 135 -13.74 -4.78 -31.97
CA ARG A 135 -13.73 -3.43 -31.37
C ARG A 135 -12.75 -2.52 -32.12
N GLU A 136 -11.53 -2.96 -32.39
CA GLU A 136 -10.51 -2.16 -33.10
C GLU A 136 -10.93 -1.79 -34.53
N ARG A 137 -11.59 -2.72 -35.24
CA ARG A 137 -12.19 -2.40 -36.55
C ARG A 137 -13.30 -1.37 -36.43
N ALA A 138 -14.16 -1.49 -35.42
CA ALA A 138 -15.19 -0.50 -35.15
C ALA A 138 -14.60 0.87 -34.81
N GLU A 139 -13.53 0.92 -34.01
CA GLU A 139 -12.79 2.15 -33.68
C GLU A 139 -12.29 2.86 -34.95
N SER A 140 -11.70 2.13 -35.90
CA SER A 140 -11.27 2.70 -37.20
C SER A 140 -12.45 3.30 -37.96
N ILE A 141 -13.55 2.54 -38.10
CA ILE A 141 -14.74 2.99 -38.84
C ILE A 141 -15.36 4.23 -38.18
N LEU A 142 -15.45 4.26 -36.85
CA LEU A 142 -15.99 5.39 -36.10
C LEU A 142 -15.12 6.65 -36.29
N SER A 143 -13.80 6.49 -36.23
CA SER A 143 -12.84 7.57 -36.47
C SER A 143 -12.94 8.12 -37.89
N ASP A 144 -13.02 7.25 -38.91
CA ASP A 144 -13.16 7.63 -40.31
C ASP A 144 -14.43 8.47 -40.57
N HIS A 145 -15.48 8.26 -39.77
CA HIS A 145 -16.75 8.98 -39.85
C HIS A 145 -16.88 10.12 -38.82
N SER A 146 -15.77 10.52 -38.17
CA SER A 146 -15.75 11.61 -37.19
C SER A 146 -16.78 11.44 -36.05
N ILE A 147 -16.96 10.20 -35.58
CA ILE A 147 -17.78 9.87 -34.41
C ILE A 147 -16.87 9.74 -33.20
N TYR A 148 -17.10 10.59 -32.20
CA TYR A 148 -16.31 10.56 -30.97
C TYR A 148 -16.80 9.47 -30.03
N TYR A 149 -15.86 8.69 -29.50
CA TYR A 149 -16.14 7.59 -28.58
C TYR A 149 -15.15 7.54 -27.42
N ARG A 150 -15.46 6.71 -26.43
CA ARG A 150 -14.52 6.26 -25.38
C ARG A 150 -14.53 4.74 -25.34
N THR A 151 -13.40 4.11 -25.09
CA THR A 151 -13.33 2.66 -24.92
C THR A 151 -13.54 2.27 -23.46
N GLY A 152 -14.15 1.11 -23.23
CA GLY A 152 -14.16 0.46 -21.94
C GLY A 152 -12.84 -0.29 -21.67
N LYS A 153 -12.59 -0.56 -20.38
CA LYS A 153 -11.51 -1.45 -19.98
C LYS A 153 -11.80 -2.87 -20.47
N THR A 154 -10.78 -3.54 -20.97
CA THR A 154 -10.79 -4.95 -21.37
C THR A 154 -9.33 -5.43 -21.43
N LEU A 155 -9.10 -6.75 -21.45
CA LEU A 155 -7.76 -7.29 -21.66
C LEU A 155 -7.32 -7.03 -23.09
N VAL A 156 -6.05 -6.68 -23.23
CA VAL A 156 -5.38 -6.48 -24.52
C VAL A 156 -4.03 -7.20 -24.48
N PRO A 157 -3.46 -7.55 -25.65
CA PRO A 157 -2.11 -8.10 -25.70
C PRO A 157 -1.12 -7.24 -24.91
N PHE A 158 -0.44 -7.84 -23.95
CA PHE A 158 0.47 -7.14 -23.06
C PHE A 158 1.85 -7.03 -23.69
N ARG A 159 2.26 -5.81 -24.04
CA ARG A 159 3.54 -5.56 -24.70
C ARG A 159 4.71 -5.93 -23.79
N LEU A 160 5.55 -6.87 -24.25
CA LEU A 160 6.75 -7.32 -23.52
C LEU A 160 8.00 -6.53 -23.89
N SER A 161 8.16 -6.18 -25.17
CA SER A 161 9.40 -5.58 -25.68
C SER A 161 9.20 -4.17 -26.23
N GLY A 162 10.29 -3.42 -26.25
CA GLY A 162 10.46 -2.16 -26.97
C GLY A 162 11.78 -2.14 -27.74
N ASN A 163 12.04 -1.01 -28.39
CA ASN A 163 13.24 -0.73 -29.17
C ASN A 163 14.08 0.39 -28.53
N ILE A 164 14.09 0.48 -27.19
CA ILE A 164 14.86 1.47 -26.44
C ILE A 164 16.27 0.91 -26.19
N GLU A 165 17.31 1.73 -26.33
CA GLU A 165 18.70 1.28 -26.17
C GLU A 165 19.02 0.75 -24.77
N TRP A 166 18.42 1.36 -23.75
CA TRP A 166 18.58 1.03 -22.33
C TRP A 166 17.52 0.04 -21.84
N GLY A 167 17.96 -1.04 -21.17
CA GLY A 167 17.11 -2.08 -20.59
C GLY A 167 17.67 -3.50 -20.80
N VAL A 168 17.04 -4.50 -20.19
CA VAL A 168 17.39 -5.92 -20.39
C VAL A 168 17.13 -6.31 -21.85
N LYS A 169 18.11 -6.93 -22.51
CA LYS A 169 17.98 -7.34 -23.91
C LYS A 169 17.02 -8.52 -24.04
N VAL A 170 16.09 -8.43 -24.99
CA VAL A 170 15.25 -9.57 -25.35
C VAL A 170 16.10 -10.56 -26.17
N PRO A 171 16.00 -11.88 -25.92
CA PRO A 171 16.72 -12.87 -26.72
C PRO A 171 16.39 -12.75 -28.21
N LYS A 172 17.39 -12.97 -29.08
CA LYS A 172 17.17 -13.04 -30.53
C LYS A 172 16.37 -14.29 -30.85
N LYS A 173 15.08 -14.14 -31.17
CA LYS A 173 14.16 -15.24 -31.45
C LYS A 173 13.02 -14.74 -32.35
N ASP A 174 12.38 -15.67 -33.05
CA ASP A 174 11.19 -15.41 -33.90
C ASP A 174 11.45 -14.36 -35.00
N GLY A 175 12.70 -14.29 -35.47
CA GLY A 175 13.12 -13.34 -36.51
C GLY A 175 13.25 -11.89 -36.02
N VAL A 176 13.19 -11.65 -34.71
CA VAL A 176 13.30 -10.31 -34.11
C VAL A 176 14.57 -10.19 -33.29
N GLU A 177 15.27 -9.06 -33.45
CA GLU A 177 16.50 -8.74 -32.71
C GLU A 177 16.53 -7.26 -32.31
N ASN A 178 17.54 -6.88 -31.51
CA ASN A 178 17.78 -5.51 -31.06
C ASN A 178 16.63 -4.89 -30.24
N LEU A 179 15.88 -5.75 -29.54
CA LEU A 179 14.81 -5.35 -28.62
C LEU A 179 15.29 -5.34 -27.16
N THR A 180 14.61 -4.55 -26.35
CA THR A 180 14.73 -4.52 -24.89
C THR A 180 13.39 -4.86 -24.25
N PHE A 181 13.40 -5.53 -23.09
CA PHE A 181 12.18 -5.69 -22.31
C PHE A 181 11.69 -4.33 -21.86
N TRP A 182 10.38 -4.11 -21.97
CA TRP A 182 9.78 -2.90 -21.46
C TRP A 182 9.75 -2.95 -19.93
N VAL A 183 9.90 -1.79 -19.29
CA VAL A 183 10.07 -1.70 -17.83
C VAL A 183 8.89 -2.30 -17.04
N TRP A 184 7.67 -2.22 -17.58
CA TRP A 184 6.50 -2.77 -16.88
C TRP A 184 6.54 -4.29 -16.78
N PRO A 185 6.67 -5.07 -17.87
CA PRO A 185 6.95 -6.50 -17.76
C PRO A 185 8.11 -6.80 -16.81
N GLU A 186 9.24 -6.09 -16.95
CA GLU A 186 10.42 -6.32 -16.11
C GLU A 186 10.14 -6.16 -14.61
N SER A 187 9.33 -5.17 -14.25
CA SER A 187 8.93 -4.94 -12.87
C SER A 187 8.14 -6.10 -12.25
N LEU A 188 7.47 -6.94 -13.05
CA LEU A 188 6.64 -8.06 -12.58
C LEU A 188 7.45 -9.28 -12.15
N TRP A 189 8.72 -9.40 -12.57
CA TRP A 189 9.62 -10.44 -12.06
C TRP A 189 10.78 -9.89 -11.24
N ALA A 190 10.92 -8.57 -11.15
CA ALA A 190 11.93 -7.91 -10.34
C ALA A 190 11.93 -8.34 -8.85
N PRO A 191 10.79 -8.57 -8.18
CA PRO A 191 10.78 -9.08 -6.81
C PRO A 191 11.51 -10.43 -6.63
N ILE A 192 11.45 -11.30 -7.64
CA ILE A 192 12.19 -12.57 -7.67
C ILE A 192 13.69 -12.27 -7.79
N SER A 193 14.07 -11.36 -8.69
CA SER A 193 15.46 -10.92 -8.84
C SER A 193 16.00 -10.33 -7.53
N PHE A 194 15.24 -9.50 -6.81
CA PHE A 194 15.66 -8.97 -5.51
C PHE A 194 15.85 -10.06 -4.46
N THR A 195 14.97 -11.06 -4.45
CA THR A 195 15.11 -12.24 -3.58
C THR A 195 16.41 -12.98 -3.88
N ARG A 196 16.72 -13.22 -5.16
CA ARG A 196 17.97 -13.86 -5.60
C ARG A 196 19.19 -13.04 -5.19
N THR A 197 19.20 -11.73 -5.46
CA THR A 197 20.31 -10.82 -5.09
C THR A 197 20.55 -10.82 -3.59
N TYR A 198 19.50 -10.77 -2.76
CA TYR A 198 19.65 -10.84 -1.31
C TYR A 198 20.23 -12.18 -0.87
N LEU A 199 19.72 -13.29 -1.40
CA LEU A 199 20.21 -14.63 -1.08
C LEU A 199 21.68 -14.83 -1.48
N GLU A 200 22.10 -14.32 -2.65
CA GLU A 200 23.52 -14.27 -3.04
C GLU A 200 24.36 -13.46 -2.05
N SER A 201 23.86 -12.31 -1.59
CA SER A 201 24.57 -11.43 -0.65
C SER A 201 24.85 -12.09 0.71
N ILE A 202 24.06 -13.11 1.07
CA ILE A 202 24.25 -13.94 2.28
C ILE A 202 24.76 -15.35 1.94
N HIS A 203 25.39 -15.50 0.77
CA HIS A 203 26.07 -16.72 0.30
C HIS A 203 25.18 -17.98 0.24
N LYS A 204 23.89 -17.81 -0.08
CA LYS A 204 22.99 -18.93 -0.37
C LYS A 204 23.16 -19.40 -1.82
N THR A 205 22.76 -20.64 -2.08
CA THR A 205 22.81 -21.23 -3.42
C THR A 205 21.79 -20.56 -4.35
N ASP A 206 22.08 -20.54 -5.66
CA ASP A 206 21.20 -19.93 -6.68
C ASP A 206 19.82 -20.61 -6.81
N GLU A 207 19.59 -21.74 -6.15
CA GLU A 207 18.31 -22.43 -6.13
C GLU A 207 17.43 -22.05 -4.93
N GLU A 208 17.99 -21.39 -3.90
CA GLU A 208 17.29 -21.14 -2.63
C GLU A 208 16.08 -20.20 -2.81
N TRP A 209 16.09 -19.32 -3.82
CA TRP A 209 14.96 -18.43 -4.10
C TRP A 209 13.68 -19.21 -4.44
N LYS A 210 13.79 -20.43 -5.00
CA LYS A 210 12.65 -21.29 -5.31
C LYS A 210 11.89 -21.71 -4.07
N ARG A 211 12.54 -21.77 -2.90
CA ARG A 211 11.85 -21.99 -1.62
C ARG A 211 10.85 -20.87 -1.31
N TRP A 212 11.18 -19.63 -1.70
CA TRP A 212 10.39 -18.43 -1.39
C TRP A 212 9.32 -18.11 -2.43
N TRP A 213 9.47 -18.63 -3.65
CA TRP A 213 8.58 -18.32 -4.78
C TRP A 213 7.92 -19.53 -5.42
N CYS A 214 8.45 -20.74 -5.22
CA CYS A 214 8.00 -21.95 -5.92
C CYS A 214 7.55 -23.09 -4.99
N SER A 215 7.66 -22.92 -3.67
CA SER A 215 7.14 -23.90 -2.72
C SER A 215 5.66 -23.67 -2.45
N LYS A 216 4.87 -24.73 -2.31
CA LYS A 216 3.46 -24.63 -1.89
C LYS A 216 3.26 -24.03 -0.50
N GLU A 217 4.29 -24.05 0.35
CA GLU A 217 4.25 -23.41 1.67
C GLU A 217 4.57 -21.92 1.61
N ALA A 218 5.13 -21.44 0.49
CA ALA A 218 5.48 -20.04 0.33
C ALA A 218 4.23 -19.17 0.18
N LYS A 219 4.15 -18.13 1.02
CA LYS A 219 3.15 -17.06 0.90
C LYS A 219 3.85 -15.79 0.49
N VAL A 220 3.66 -15.40 -0.76
CA VAL A 220 4.20 -14.16 -1.30
C VAL A 220 3.17 -13.05 -1.12
N TYR A 221 3.56 -11.95 -0.49
CA TYR A 221 2.72 -10.76 -0.33
C TYR A 221 3.32 -9.60 -1.11
N GLN A 222 2.48 -8.86 -1.84
CA GLN A 222 2.90 -7.67 -2.58
C GLN A 222 2.02 -6.47 -2.20
N PHE A 223 2.63 -5.47 -1.57
CA PHE A 223 1.96 -4.22 -1.22
C PHE A 223 2.13 -3.21 -2.36
N ILE A 224 1.01 -2.77 -2.95
CA ILE A 224 1.02 -1.85 -4.10
C ILE A 224 0.06 -0.69 -3.89
N GLY A 225 0.21 0.37 -4.70
CA GLY A 225 -0.82 1.39 -4.88
C GLY A 225 -1.88 0.95 -5.91
N GLU A 226 -3.10 1.45 -5.80
CA GLU A 226 -4.25 1.04 -6.62
C GLU A 226 -4.06 1.21 -8.13
N ASP A 227 -3.24 2.17 -8.57
CA ASP A 227 -2.91 2.39 -9.99
C ASP A 227 -2.16 1.19 -10.61
N ASN A 228 -1.60 0.28 -9.78
CA ASN A 228 -0.84 -0.89 -10.22
C ASN A 228 -1.65 -2.20 -10.26
N ILE A 229 -2.94 -2.18 -9.93
CA ILE A 229 -3.78 -3.40 -9.83
C ILE A 229 -3.84 -4.17 -11.15
N TYR A 230 -3.88 -3.50 -12.30
CA TYR A 230 -3.87 -4.19 -13.60
C TYR A 230 -2.59 -5.02 -13.80
N PHE A 231 -1.44 -4.44 -13.47
CA PHE A 231 -0.15 -5.05 -13.74
C PHE A 231 0.12 -6.26 -12.84
N TYR A 232 -0.05 -6.09 -11.52
CA TYR A 232 0.24 -7.17 -10.57
C TYR A 232 -0.97 -8.07 -10.30
N GLY A 233 -2.20 -7.58 -10.48
CA GLY A 233 -3.40 -8.41 -10.28
C GLY A 233 -3.74 -9.28 -11.49
N LEU A 234 -3.39 -8.86 -12.71
CA LEU A 234 -3.77 -9.57 -13.94
C LEU A 234 -2.55 -9.99 -14.78
N ALA A 235 -1.71 -9.03 -15.18
CA ALA A 235 -0.61 -9.33 -16.09
C ALA A 235 0.44 -10.26 -15.46
N GLU A 236 0.88 -9.99 -14.23
CA GLU A 236 1.83 -10.85 -13.49
C GLU A 236 1.24 -12.23 -13.24
N MET A 237 -0.03 -12.31 -12.80
CA MET A 237 -0.70 -13.58 -12.52
C MET A 237 -0.76 -14.45 -13.77
N ALA A 238 -1.21 -13.89 -14.89
CA ALA A 238 -1.28 -14.62 -16.15
C ALA A 238 0.11 -15.02 -16.67
N MET A 239 1.12 -14.16 -16.53
CA MET A 239 2.50 -14.50 -16.87
C MET A 239 3.03 -15.66 -16.02
N PHE A 240 2.73 -15.68 -14.72
CA PHE A 240 3.14 -16.78 -13.84
C PHE A 240 2.40 -18.07 -14.18
N MET A 241 1.09 -17.99 -14.46
CA MET A 241 0.29 -19.12 -14.96
C MET A 241 0.85 -19.68 -16.28
N ALA A 242 1.33 -18.81 -17.18
CA ALA A 242 1.93 -19.20 -18.46
C ALA A 242 3.28 -19.91 -18.31
N LEU A 243 3.98 -19.68 -17.19
CA LEU A 243 5.28 -20.29 -16.88
C LEU A 243 5.17 -21.61 -16.12
N GLN A 244 3.96 -22.05 -15.77
CA GLN A 244 3.75 -23.31 -15.08
C GLN A 244 4.20 -24.50 -15.94
N SER A 245 4.70 -25.54 -15.28
CA SER A 245 5.25 -26.72 -15.97
C SER A 245 4.16 -27.57 -16.65
N ASN A 246 2.92 -27.45 -16.17
CA ASN A 246 1.74 -28.13 -16.70
C ASN A 246 0.85 -27.13 -17.47
N GLN A 247 -0.41 -27.50 -17.72
CA GLN A 247 -1.38 -26.53 -18.24
C GLN A 247 -1.60 -25.38 -17.25
N PRO A 248 -1.74 -24.13 -17.74
CA PRO A 248 -2.01 -22.98 -16.90
C PRO A 248 -3.19 -23.20 -15.95
N SER A 249 -2.99 -22.89 -14.68
CA SER A 249 -3.94 -23.12 -13.59
C SER A 249 -3.86 -22.01 -12.54
N ILE A 250 -5.00 -21.72 -11.90
CA ILE A 250 -5.07 -20.79 -10.76
C ILE A 250 -4.50 -21.38 -9.46
N MET A 251 -4.21 -22.69 -9.46
CA MET A 251 -3.62 -23.42 -8.34
C MET A 251 -2.22 -23.94 -8.75
N PRO A 252 -1.15 -23.17 -8.49
CA PRO A 252 0.21 -23.60 -8.77
C PRO A 252 0.58 -24.90 -8.04
N THR A 253 1.41 -25.72 -8.67
CA THR A 253 1.96 -26.94 -8.06
C THR A 253 3.37 -26.72 -7.50
N GLU A 254 3.95 -27.72 -6.82
CA GLU A 254 5.29 -27.58 -6.24
C GLU A 254 6.28 -27.39 -7.38
N GLY A 255 7.12 -26.35 -7.29
CA GLY A 255 8.07 -25.96 -8.33
C GLY A 255 7.54 -24.91 -9.33
N ASP A 256 6.24 -24.71 -9.43
CA ASP A 256 5.66 -23.59 -10.18
C ASP A 256 5.79 -22.28 -9.40
N LEU A 257 5.79 -21.13 -10.07
CA LEU A 257 5.69 -19.84 -9.37
C LEU A 257 4.35 -19.73 -8.63
N MET A 258 4.41 -19.47 -7.33
CA MET A 258 3.24 -19.17 -6.50
C MET A 258 2.65 -17.82 -6.93
N LEU A 259 1.33 -17.73 -6.98
CA LEU A 259 0.63 -16.49 -7.29
C LEU A 259 0.62 -15.58 -6.05
N PRO A 260 1.24 -14.37 -6.10
CA PRO A 260 1.26 -13.44 -4.99
C PRO A 260 -0.13 -13.05 -4.46
N HIS A 261 -0.22 -12.90 -3.14
CA HIS A 261 -1.34 -12.26 -2.48
C HIS A 261 -1.15 -10.74 -2.50
N LEU A 262 -1.96 -10.07 -3.31
CA LEU A 262 -1.86 -8.64 -3.55
C LEU A 262 -2.61 -7.84 -2.47
N ILE A 263 -1.93 -6.84 -1.90
CA ILE A 263 -2.48 -5.84 -0.97
C ILE A 263 -2.40 -4.46 -1.62
N ALA A 264 -3.41 -4.13 -2.43
CA ALA A 264 -3.52 -2.80 -3.03
C ALA A 264 -4.00 -1.78 -2.00
N ASN A 265 -3.41 -0.58 -1.97
CA ASN A 265 -3.78 0.55 -1.12
C ASN A 265 -4.25 1.74 -1.97
N ASN A 266 -5.23 2.48 -1.46
CA ASN A 266 -5.72 3.72 -2.07
C ASN A 266 -4.66 4.84 -1.99
N HIS A 267 -4.85 5.90 -2.77
CA HIS A 267 -3.95 7.05 -2.77
C HIS A 267 -3.84 7.78 -1.42
N VAL A 268 -2.62 8.18 -1.09
CA VAL A 268 -2.38 9.32 -0.18
C VAL A 268 -2.48 10.59 -1.02
N LEU A 269 -3.51 11.38 -0.78
CA LEU A 269 -3.65 12.71 -1.38
C LEU A 269 -2.77 13.70 -0.63
N PHE A 270 -2.39 14.79 -1.27
CA PHE A 270 -1.69 15.90 -0.63
C PHE A 270 -2.54 17.16 -0.80
N MET A 271 -2.97 17.75 0.32
CA MET A 271 -3.87 18.91 0.33
C MET A 271 -5.12 18.69 -0.54
N ASP A 272 -5.77 17.54 -0.33
CA ASP A 272 -6.99 17.06 -1.00
C ASP A 272 -6.87 16.85 -2.52
N LYS A 273 -5.64 16.83 -3.04
CA LYS A 273 -5.35 16.63 -4.45
C LYS A 273 -4.38 15.46 -4.65
N LYS A 274 -4.40 14.86 -5.85
CA LYS A 274 -3.38 13.86 -6.22
C LYS A 274 -2.01 14.53 -6.14
N ALA A 275 -1.09 13.93 -5.39
CA ALA A 275 0.26 14.44 -5.24
C ALA A 275 0.93 14.57 -6.61
N SER A 276 1.37 15.78 -6.95
CA SER A 276 2.05 16.06 -8.22
C SER A 276 3.20 17.03 -8.01
N SER A 277 4.34 16.75 -8.64
CA SER A 277 5.51 17.64 -8.65
C SER A 277 5.27 18.94 -9.44
N SER A 278 4.21 19.00 -10.24
CA SER A 278 3.78 20.19 -10.98
C SER A 278 2.80 21.07 -10.22
N SER A 279 2.36 20.65 -9.03
CA SER A 279 1.47 21.45 -8.17
C SER A 279 2.18 22.69 -7.63
N GLU A 280 1.41 23.75 -7.37
CA GLU A 280 1.92 24.99 -6.75
C GLU A 280 2.55 24.71 -5.37
N ILE A 281 1.86 23.93 -4.54
CA ILE A 281 2.43 23.34 -3.33
C ILE A 281 2.93 21.95 -3.68
N LYS A 282 4.25 21.79 -3.71
CA LYS A 282 4.88 20.50 -4.00
C LYS A 282 4.70 19.56 -2.79
N PRO A 283 4.30 18.30 -3.02
CA PRO A 283 4.35 17.29 -1.97
C PRO A 283 5.77 17.18 -1.41
N PRO A 284 5.94 17.16 -0.08
CA PRO A 284 7.26 17.06 0.53
C PRO A 284 7.86 15.68 0.29
N MET A 285 9.19 15.64 0.14
CA MET A 285 9.95 14.41 0.15
C MET A 285 9.99 13.83 1.57
N ALA A 286 10.10 12.50 1.69
CA ALA A 286 10.15 11.83 3.00
C ALA A 286 11.25 12.41 3.93
N LYS A 287 12.41 12.78 3.36
CA LYS A 287 13.49 13.41 4.11
C LYS A 287 13.12 14.78 4.68
N GLU A 288 12.37 15.59 3.94
CA GLU A 288 11.94 16.93 4.39
C GLU A 288 10.92 16.84 5.53
N LEU A 289 10.12 15.77 5.57
CA LEU A 289 9.22 15.51 6.70
C LEU A 289 9.98 15.24 8.01
N LEU A 290 11.19 14.68 7.92
CA LEU A 290 12.01 14.39 9.10
C LEU A 290 12.60 15.65 9.76
N ASP A 291 12.51 16.81 9.10
CA ASP A 291 12.88 18.10 9.70
C ASP A 291 11.79 18.62 10.68
N TYR A 292 10.65 17.94 10.77
CA TYR A 292 9.51 18.38 11.58
C TYR A 292 8.86 17.27 12.43
N TYR A 293 9.02 16.02 12.01
CA TYR A 293 8.38 14.85 12.62
C TYR A 293 9.42 13.76 12.87
N THR A 294 9.28 13.04 13.98
CA THR A 294 10.12 11.85 14.20
C THR A 294 9.66 10.69 13.31
N PRO A 295 10.53 9.70 13.02
CA PRO A 295 10.13 8.49 12.29
C PRO A 295 8.94 7.78 12.92
N ASP A 296 8.87 7.72 14.25
CA ASP A 296 7.77 7.07 14.96
C ASP A 296 6.44 7.82 14.78
N GLN A 297 6.47 9.16 14.79
CA GLN A 297 5.28 9.97 14.51
C GLN A 297 4.76 9.74 13.09
N LEU A 298 5.66 9.74 12.09
CA LEU A 298 5.27 9.49 10.70
C LEU A 298 4.77 8.06 10.48
N ARG A 299 5.44 7.05 11.05
CA ARG A 299 5.01 5.64 10.93
C ARG A 299 3.63 5.43 11.54
N MET A 300 3.38 5.96 12.74
CA MET A 300 2.06 5.91 13.37
C MET A 300 1.00 6.62 12.53
N HIS A 301 1.32 7.80 12.00
CA HIS A 301 0.38 8.56 11.18
C HIS A 301 0.03 7.86 9.86
N PHE A 302 1.03 7.38 9.11
CA PHE A 302 0.76 6.70 7.84
C PHE A 302 0.05 5.36 8.04
N LEU A 303 0.33 4.65 9.13
CA LEU A 303 -0.37 3.41 9.48
C LEU A 303 -1.83 3.65 9.91
N SER A 304 -2.13 4.81 10.48
CA SER A 304 -3.50 5.18 10.87
C SER A 304 -4.39 5.57 9.69
N LEU A 305 -3.80 5.79 8.51
CA LEU A 305 -4.57 6.09 7.31
C LEU A 305 -5.35 4.83 6.87
N GLY A 306 -6.67 4.97 6.74
CA GLY A 306 -7.57 3.92 6.25
C GLY A 306 -7.47 3.67 4.75
N LEU A 307 -6.25 3.53 4.21
CA LEU A 307 -5.97 3.33 2.78
C LEU A 307 -6.45 1.99 2.23
N ASP A 308 -6.90 1.09 3.10
CA ASP A 308 -7.63 -0.12 2.75
C ASP A 308 -9.09 0.14 2.32
N THR A 309 -9.63 1.31 2.67
CA THR A 309 -11.02 1.66 2.38
C THR A 309 -11.16 2.79 1.37
N LYS A 310 -10.33 3.83 1.47
CA LYS A 310 -10.44 5.04 0.64
C LYS A 310 -9.13 5.80 0.57
N SER A 311 -9.04 6.68 -0.42
CA SER A 311 -7.97 7.68 -0.46
C SER A 311 -8.08 8.64 0.72
N VAL A 312 -6.94 8.99 1.33
CA VAL A 312 -6.88 9.88 2.50
C VAL A 312 -5.89 11.02 2.24
N SER A 313 -6.25 12.22 2.69
CA SER A 313 -5.45 13.42 2.50
C SER A 313 -4.40 13.58 3.61
N PHE A 314 -3.15 13.73 3.20
CA PHE A 314 -2.03 14.11 4.03
C PHE A 314 -1.89 15.64 4.02
N MET A 315 -2.15 16.25 5.18
CA MET A 315 -2.25 17.71 5.36
C MET A 315 -1.43 18.19 6.57
N PRO A 316 -0.09 18.07 6.53
CA PRO A 316 0.78 18.59 7.57
C PRO A 316 0.58 20.09 7.76
N GLN A 317 0.34 20.52 9.00
CA GLN A 317 0.03 21.93 9.31
C GLN A 317 1.13 22.89 8.84
N ARG A 318 2.38 22.42 8.78
CA ARG A 318 3.53 23.19 8.28
C ARG A 318 3.35 23.69 6.84
N TYR A 319 2.61 22.96 6.02
CA TYR A 319 2.39 23.25 4.60
C TYR A 319 1.01 23.86 4.33
N LEU A 320 0.19 24.09 5.37
CA LEU A 320 -1.08 24.79 5.25
C LEU A 320 -0.86 26.30 5.17
N PRO A 321 -1.60 27.03 4.31
CA PRO A 321 -1.54 28.50 4.26
C PRO A 321 -1.89 29.17 5.58
N ILE A 322 -2.81 28.56 6.33
CA ILE A 322 -3.27 29.02 7.64
C ILE A 322 -3.04 27.90 8.64
N LYS A 323 -2.29 28.19 9.72
CA LYS A 323 -2.01 27.26 10.81
C LYS A 323 -3.06 27.43 11.91
N GLU A 324 -4.07 26.58 11.89
CA GLU A 324 -5.11 26.54 12.93
C GLU A 324 -5.14 25.16 13.62
N GLY A 325 -5.33 25.14 14.93
CA GLY A 325 -5.46 23.90 15.71
C GLY A 325 -4.16 23.13 15.90
N GLN A 326 -4.29 21.85 16.26
CA GLN A 326 -3.17 20.92 16.35
C GLN A 326 -2.88 20.31 14.98
N ASP A 327 -1.60 20.05 14.70
CA ASP A 327 -1.20 19.32 13.50
C ASP A 327 -1.76 17.89 13.52
N ASN A 328 -2.61 17.57 12.55
CA ASN A 328 -3.25 16.25 12.44
C ASN A 328 -2.22 15.13 12.25
N VAL A 329 -1.05 15.43 11.68
CA VAL A 329 0.04 14.45 11.53
C VAL A 329 0.59 14.02 12.89
N LEU A 330 0.47 14.87 13.91
CA LEU A 330 0.94 14.58 15.27
C LEU A 330 -0.08 13.83 16.12
N LYS A 331 -1.31 13.59 15.67
CA LYS A 331 -2.38 13.03 16.51
C LYS A 331 -1.98 11.69 17.13
N GLU A 332 -1.60 10.72 16.31
CA GLU A 332 -1.21 9.39 16.78
C GLU A 332 0.17 9.41 17.45
N GLY A 333 1.08 10.27 16.99
CA GLY A 333 2.35 10.54 17.67
C GLY A 333 2.16 11.06 19.10
N ASN A 334 1.20 11.96 19.31
CA ASN A 334 0.90 12.58 20.59
C ASN A 334 0.30 11.60 21.60
N LEU A 335 -0.36 10.53 21.15
CA LEU A 335 -0.73 9.42 22.02
C LEU A 335 0.53 8.83 22.67
N LEU A 336 1.57 8.57 21.87
CA LEU A 336 2.81 7.96 22.34
C LEU A 336 3.64 8.93 23.18
N THR A 337 3.90 10.14 22.66
CA THR A 337 4.77 11.12 23.33
C THR A 337 4.16 11.66 24.63
N ASN A 338 2.84 11.66 24.79
CA ASN A 338 2.18 12.25 25.96
C ASN A 338 1.53 11.20 26.87
N VAL A 339 0.73 10.27 26.35
CA VAL A 339 -0.05 9.32 27.17
C VAL A 339 0.79 8.11 27.51
N TYR A 340 1.38 7.45 26.49
CA TYR A 340 2.14 6.24 26.72
C TYR A 340 3.44 6.51 27.49
N ASN A 341 4.21 7.54 27.11
CA ASN A 341 5.37 7.98 27.90
C ASN A 341 5.02 8.22 29.37
N ARG A 342 3.90 8.90 29.65
CA ARG A 342 3.48 9.15 31.04
C ARG A 342 3.22 7.85 31.78
N LEU A 343 2.55 6.89 31.15
CA LEU A 343 2.28 5.58 31.74
C LEU A 343 3.58 4.86 32.08
N VAL A 344 4.49 4.73 31.11
CA VAL A 344 5.79 4.07 31.28
C VAL A 344 6.60 4.74 32.40
N ARG A 345 6.78 6.06 32.32
CA ARG A 345 7.53 6.84 33.32
C ARG A 345 6.95 6.69 34.73
N SER A 346 5.62 6.66 34.85
CA SER A 346 4.96 6.50 36.16
C SER A 346 5.28 5.15 36.79
N CYS A 347 5.34 4.08 35.98
CA CYS A 347 5.80 2.77 36.46
C CYS A 347 7.25 2.82 36.96
N PHE A 348 8.18 3.36 36.15
CA PHE A 348 9.60 3.43 36.52
C PHE A 348 9.83 4.27 37.78
N TYR A 349 9.22 5.45 37.89
CA TYR A 349 9.36 6.29 39.08
C TYR A 349 8.76 5.64 40.32
N THR A 350 7.66 4.91 40.18
CA THR A 350 7.06 4.16 41.30
C THR A 350 7.94 3.00 41.72
N ALA A 351 8.50 2.24 40.77
CA ALA A 351 9.44 1.16 41.04
C ALA A 351 10.71 1.66 41.73
N GLN A 352 11.28 2.79 41.26
CA GLN A 352 12.43 3.46 41.87
C GLN A 352 12.14 3.90 43.31
N LYS A 353 10.96 4.48 43.56
CA LYS A 353 10.60 5.03 44.87
C LYS A 353 10.28 3.96 45.91
N TYR A 354 9.56 2.91 45.53
CA TYR A 354 8.97 1.96 46.48
C TYR A 354 9.55 0.55 46.42
N TYR A 355 10.23 0.18 45.32
CA TYR A 355 10.63 -1.19 45.05
C TYR A 355 12.11 -1.31 44.64
N ALA A 356 12.94 -0.32 44.96
CA ALA A 356 14.37 -0.29 44.64
C ALA A 356 14.67 -0.63 43.16
N SER A 357 13.87 -0.05 42.25
CA SER A 357 13.93 -0.30 40.80
C SER A 357 13.71 -1.76 40.41
N ARG A 358 12.88 -2.50 41.16
CA ARG A 358 12.49 -3.87 40.80
C ARG A 358 11.01 -3.95 40.43
N ILE A 359 10.69 -4.99 39.68
CA ILE A 359 9.30 -5.36 39.42
C ILE A 359 8.77 -6.01 40.71
N PRO A 360 7.63 -5.54 41.25
CA PRO A 360 7.06 -6.15 42.45
C PRO A 360 6.67 -7.61 42.20
N GLY A 361 6.87 -8.47 43.20
CA GLY A 361 6.42 -9.86 43.15
C GLY A 361 4.88 -9.98 43.17
N GLY A 362 4.39 -11.12 42.69
CA GLY A 362 2.97 -11.48 42.63
C GLY A 362 2.51 -11.86 41.22
N SER A 363 1.20 -12.00 41.04
CA SER A 363 0.57 -12.33 39.76
C SER A 363 -0.15 -11.11 39.19
N VAL A 364 -0.13 -10.97 37.88
CA VAL A 364 -0.95 -9.98 37.15
C VAL A 364 -2.42 -10.27 37.43
N SER A 365 -3.23 -9.23 37.68
CA SER A 365 -4.67 -9.36 37.90
C SER A 365 -5.34 -10.01 36.69
N GLU A 366 -6.31 -10.89 36.93
CA GLU A 366 -6.96 -11.66 35.87
C GLU A 366 -7.67 -10.76 34.86
N GLU A 367 -8.25 -9.64 35.32
CA GLU A 367 -8.89 -8.65 34.45
C GLU A 367 -7.90 -8.02 33.47
N ILE A 368 -6.70 -7.69 33.94
CA ILE A 368 -5.65 -7.06 33.14
C ILE A 368 -5.04 -8.06 32.16
N ARG A 369 -4.85 -9.31 32.59
CA ARG A 369 -4.43 -10.41 31.73
C ARG A 369 -5.44 -10.66 30.61
N ALA A 370 -6.74 -10.72 30.94
CA ALA A 370 -7.80 -10.91 29.96
C ALA A 370 -7.87 -9.74 28.96
N GLU A 371 -7.69 -8.49 29.41
CA GLU A 371 -7.64 -7.32 28.53
C GLU A 371 -6.43 -7.36 27.59
N ALA A 372 -5.25 -7.76 28.09
CA ALA A 372 -4.05 -7.93 27.28
C ALA A 372 -4.21 -9.01 26.21
N VAL A 373 -4.73 -10.19 26.58
CA VAL A 373 -5.03 -11.29 25.64
C VAL A 373 -6.00 -10.81 24.55
N LYS A 374 -7.07 -10.11 24.95
CA LYS A 374 -8.05 -9.56 24.00
C LYS A 374 -7.40 -8.56 23.04
N ALA A 375 -6.53 -7.67 23.54
CA ALA A 375 -5.82 -6.72 22.71
C ALA A 375 -4.92 -7.43 21.69
N VAL A 376 -4.13 -8.42 22.12
CA VAL A 376 -3.26 -9.20 21.23
C VAL A 376 -4.06 -9.91 20.13
N LEU A 377 -5.13 -10.63 20.47
CA LEU A 377 -5.97 -11.33 19.49
C LEU A 377 -6.65 -10.38 18.51
N THR A 378 -7.09 -9.20 18.99
CA THR A 378 -7.69 -8.17 18.13
C THR A 378 -6.65 -7.56 17.19
N TYR A 379 -5.43 -7.34 17.68
CA TYR A 379 -4.30 -6.87 16.89
C TYR A 379 -3.97 -7.86 15.77
N GLU A 380 -3.84 -9.16 16.09
CA GLU A 380 -3.57 -10.21 15.10
C GLU A 380 -4.67 -10.28 14.04
N HIS A 381 -5.93 -10.16 14.45
CA HIS A 381 -7.05 -10.16 13.52
C HIS A 381 -6.97 -8.99 12.52
N HIS A 382 -6.69 -7.77 13.00
CA HIS A 382 -6.56 -6.61 12.12
C HIS A 382 -5.30 -6.67 11.25
N MET A 383 -4.18 -7.16 11.78
CA MET A 383 -2.95 -7.39 11.01
C MET A 383 -3.17 -8.43 9.91
N TYR A 384 -3.81 -9.55 10.24
CA TYR A 384 -4.16 -10.59 9.27
C TYR A 384 -4.99 -10.02 8.13
N ASN A 385 -6.00 -9.20 8.43
CA ASN A 385 -6.86 -8.56 7.42
C ASN A 385 -6.26 -7.30 6.78
N HIS A 386 -5.03 -6.91 7.14
CA HIS A 386 -4.37 -5.71 6.64
C HIS A 386 -5.19 -4.42 6.90
N GLU A 387 -5.93 -4.38 8.00
CA GLU A 387 -6.75 -3.26 8.48
C GLU A 387 -5.92 -2.37 9.42
N PHE A 388 -4.79 -1.86 8.94
CA PHE A 388 -3.78 -1.22 9.79
C PHE A 388 -4.28 0.01 10.57
N HIS A 389 -5.25 0.75 10.02
CA HIS A 389 -5.87 1.86 10.75
C HIS A 389 -6.55 1.38 12.04
N ARG A 390 -7.18 0.19 12.03
CA ARG A 390 -7.81 -0.40 13.22
C ARG A 390 -6.80 -0.89 14.26
N VAL A 391 -5.60 -1.28 13.82
CA VAL A 391 -4.49 -1.53 14.75
C VAL A 391 -4.18 -0.26 15.55
N THR A 392 -4.12 0.90 14.90
CA THR A 392 -3.87 2.16 15.60
C THR A 392 -5.02 2.57 16.53
N GLU A 393 -6.27 2.33 16.15
CA GLU A 393 -7.46 2.56 17.00
C GLU A 393 -7.46 1.66 18.24
N LEU A 394 -7.11 0.38 18.08
CA LEU A 394 -6.95 -0.57 19.16
C LEU A 394 -5.86 -0.12 20.14
N LEU A 395 -4.70 0.29 19.63
CA LEU A 395 -3.58 0.77 20.44
C LEU A 395 -3.94 2.04 21.21
N ASP A 396 -4.63 3.00 20.57
CA ASP A 396 -5.14 4.20 21.24
C ASP A 396 -6.06 3.83 22.41
N SER A 397 -7.07 2.99 22.16
CA SER A 397 -8.01 2.55 23.17
C SER A 397 -7.30 1.85 24.34
N TYR A 398 -6.42 0.88 24.04
CA TYR A 398 -5.74 0.10 25.07
C TYR A 398 -4.78 0.94 25.91
N ILE A 399 -3.98 1.81 25.29
CA ILE A 399 -3.07 2.74 26.00
C ILE A 399 -3.87 3.66 26.93
N ARG A 400 -4.98 4.24 26.46
CA ARG A 400 -5.81 5.14 27.28
C ARG A 400 -6.50 4.41 28.42
N ASN A 401 -7.00 3.20 28.19
CA ASN A 401 -7.62 2.37 29.24
C ASN A 401 -6.61 2.05 30.34
N MET A 402 -5.40 1.62 29.98
CA MET A 402 -4.36 1.32 30.96
C MET A 402 -3.87 2.56 31.71
N ASN A 403 -3.77 3.70 31.03
CA ASN A 403 -3.49 4.97 31.71
C ASN A 403 -4.62 5.38 32.66
N LYS A 404 -5.89 5.14 32.30
CA LYS A 404 -7.03 5.38 33.19
C LYS A 404 -7.01 4.44 34.40
N TYR A 405 -6.71 3.16 34.20
CA TYR A 405 -6.52 2.18 35.28
C TYR A 405 -5.45 2.66 36.26
N TRP A 406 -4.29 3.06 35.76
CA TRP A 406 -3.21 3.61 36.58
C TRP A 406 -3.68 4.81 37.42
N VAL A 407 -4.19 5.86 36.76
CA VAL A 407 -4.57 7.11 37.42
C VAL A 407 -5.64 6.90 38.49
N ASN A 408 -6.64 6.06 38.22
CA ASN A 408 -7.74 5.82 39.14
C ASN A 408 -7.29 5.08 40.40
N ASN A 409 -6.38 4.12 40.27
CA ASN A 409 -6.00 3.24 41.38
C ASN A 409 -4.76 3.73 42.14
N ILE A 410 -3.76 4.31 41.47
CA ILE A 410 -2.53 4.76 42.15
C ILE A 410 -2.81 5.87 43.16
N ARG A 411 -3.72 6.80 42.82
CA ARG A 411 -4.11 7.89 43.74
C ARG A 411 -4.82 7.35 44.98
N ILE A 412 -5.63 6.30 44.83
CA ILE A 412 -6.28 5.63 45.94
C ILE A 412 -5.22 4.97 46.83
N ALA A 413 -4.27 4.26 46.22
CA ALA A 413 -3.17 3.60 46.94
C ALA A 413 -2.29 4.60 47.71
N GLU A 414 -2.04 5.78 47.14
CA GLU A 414 -1.30 6.85 47.81
C GLU A 414 -2.11 7.49 48.94
N THR A 415 -3.39 7.80 48.71
CA THR A 415 -4.25 8.47 49.70
C THR A 415 -4.55 7.57 50.91
N LYS A 416 -4.67 6.27 50.69
CA LYS A 416 -4.95 5.28 51.74
C LYS A 416 -3.70 4.64 52.32
N GLU A 417 -2.51 5.00 51.84
CA GLU A 417 -1.25 4.34 52.18
C GLU A 417 -1.33 2.80 52.01
N ASP A 418 -1.99 2.37 50.93
CA ASP A 418 -2.26 0.96 50.63
C ASP A 418 -1.14 0.38 49.75
N ASP A 419 -0.18 -0.28 50.40
CA ASP A 419 1.00 -0.86 49.76
C ASP A 419 0.65 -2.05 48.85
N ASP A 420 -0.38 -2.83 49.19
CA ASP A 420 -0.83 -3.98 48.40
C ASP A 420 -1.49 -3.52 47.10
N LEU A 421 -2.34 -2.49 47.17
CA LEU A 421 -2.93 -1.88 45.98
C LEU A 421 -1.84 -1.25 45.10
N ARG A 422 -0.86 -0.55 45.69
CA ARG A 422 0.26 0.02 44.93
C ARG A 422 1.06 -1.06 44.20
N ARG A 423 1.36 -2.16 44.90
CA ARG A 423 2.06 -3.32 44.35
C ARG A 423 1.33 -3.89 43.15
N GLN A 424 0.01 -4.13 43.29
CA GLN A 424 -0.81 -4.71 42.23
C GLN A 424 -0.93 -3.78 41.02
N VAL A 425 -1.22 -2.49 41.25
CA VAL A 425 -1.34 -1.49 40.16
C VAL A 425 -0.04 -1.36 39.37
N LEU A 426 1.11 -1.38 40.06
CA LEU A 426 2.42 -1.35 39.40
C LEU A 426 2.68 -2.61 38.58
N LEU A 427 2.43 -3.80 39.13
CA LEU A 427 2.62 -5.07 38.43
C LEU A 427 1.76 -5.15 37.16
N ASP A 428 0.46 -4.85 37.30
CA ASP A 428 -0.51 -4.85 36.22
C ASP A 428 -0.13 -3.88 35.11
N THR A 429 0.28 -2.67 35.48
CA THR A 429 0.61 -1.63 34.50
C THR A 429 1.95 -1.91 33.82
N LEU A 430 2.93 -2.49 34.51
CA LEU A 430 4.17 -2.96 33.88
C LEU A 430 3.90 -4.08 32.88
N HIS A 431 2.99 -5.01 33.18
CA HIS A 431 2.56 -6.04 32.22
C HIS A 431 1.89 -5.41 30.99
N ALA A 432 1.01 -4.42 31.19
CA ALA A 432 0.40 -3.70 30.07
C ALA A 432 1.42 -2.91 29.24
N VAL A 433 2.38 -2.22 29.86
CA VAL A 433 3.49 -1.55 29.17
C VAL A 433 4.26 -2.54 28.31
N ARG A 434 4.59 -3.70 28.86
CA ARG A 434 5.24 -4.78 28.12
C ARG A 434 4.40 -5.21 26.89
N THR A 435 3.10 -5.43 27.06
CA THR A 435 2.22 -5.85 25.96
C THR A 435 2.10 -4.76 24.89
N ILE A 436 1.89 -3.51 25.29
CA ILE A 436 1.81 -2.35 24.38
C ILE A 436 3.13 -2.21 23.59
N ALA A 437 4.29 -2.36 24.24
CA ALA A 437 5.59 -2.31 23.57
C ALA A 437 5.73 -3.41 22.51
N SER A 438 5.34 -4.65 22.80
CA SER A 438 5.36 -5.74 21.81
C SER A 438 4.45 -5.45 20.60
N LEU A 439 3.27 -4.87 20.82
CA LEU A 439 2.34 -4.52 19.73
C LEU A 439 2.80 -3.28 18.93
N LEU A 440 3.52 -2.35 19.56
CA LEU A 440 4.06 -1.16 18.90
C LEU A 440 5.40 -1.40 18.20
N HIS A 441 6.15 -2.45 18.54
CA HIS A 441 7.51 -2.68 18.02
C HIS A 441 7.58 -2.74 16.48
N PRO A 442 6.67 -3.41 15.75
CA PRO A 442 6.67 -3.38 14.28
C PRO A 442 6.45 -1.98 13.68
N ILE A 443 5.90 -1.05 14.48
CA ILE A 443 5.49 0.29 14.06
C ILE A 443 6.48 1.36 14.53
N THR A 444 7.05 1.22 15.73
CA THR A 444 7.91 2.21 16.39
C THR A 444 9.10 1.52 17.07
N PRO A 445 9.97 0.85 16.30
CA PRO A 445 10.93 -0.12 16.83
C PRO A 445 11.93 0.51 17.80
N ASN A 446 12.52 1.66 17.46
CA ASN A 446 13.59 2.26 18.26
C ASN A 446 13.13 2.64 19.67
N SER A 447 11.96 3.27 19.79
CA SER A 447 11.39 3.64 21.10
C SER A 447 10.97 2.40 21.90
N CYS A 448 10.48 1.35 21.24
CA CYS A 448 10.15 0.09 21.90
C CYS A 448 11.40 -0.67 22.38
N GLU A 449 12.49 -0.64 21.63
CA GLU A 449 13.79 -1.17 22.07
C GLU A 449 14.29 -0.46 23.33
N MET A 450 14.17 0.87 23.38
CA MET A 450 14.52 1.62 24.58
C MET A 450 13.66 1.19 25.78
N ILE A 451 12.35 0.96 25.61
CA ILE A 451 11.51 0.42 26.68
C ILE A 451 12.00 -0.95 27.14
N ARG A 452 12.29 -1.87 26.20
CA ARG A 452 12.81 -3.21 26.53
C ARG A 452 14.11 -3.14 27.32
N GLU A 453 15.06 -2.33 26.88
CA GLU A 453 16.33 -2.13 27.56
C GLU A 453 16.14 -1.61 28.99
N TYR A 454 15.23 -0.65 29.18
CA TYR A 454 14.95 -0.11 30.51
C TYR A 454 14.21 -1.10 31.40
N LEU A 455 13.34 -1.94 30.81
CA LEU A 455 12.72 -3.06 31.52
C LEU A 455 13.72 -4.16 31.87
N GLY A 456 14.95 -4.15 31.34
CA GLY A 456 15.95 -5.19 31.57
C GLY A 456 15.63 -6.51 30.88
N LEU A 457 14.79 -6.50 29.84
CA LEU A 457 14.33 -7.71 29.15
C LEU A 457 15.19 -8.01 27.92
N ASP A 458 15.26 -9.27 27.52
CA ASP A 458 15.91 -9.72 26.29
C ASP A 458 14.93 -9.72 25.10
N GLU A 459 15.41 -10.18 23.93
CA GLU A 459 14.61 -10.25 22.70
C GLU A 459 13.45 -11.25 22.77
N LYS A 460 13.35 -12.07 23.84
CA LYS A 460 12.19 -12.94 24.08
C LYS A 460 10.89 -12.16 24.07
N LEU A 461 10.93 -10.89 24.49
CA LEU A 461 9.80 -9.96 24.47
C LEU A 461 9.15 -9.78 23.08
N TRP A 462 9.93 -9.90 22.00
CA TRP A 462 9.48 -9.72 20.62
C TRP A 462 9.01 -11.01 19.97
N LYS A 463 9.25 -12.16 20.61
CA LYS A 463 8.88 -13.46 20.06
C LYS A 463 7.42 -13.75 20.36
N TRP A 464 6.65 -13.95 19.29
CA TRP A 464 5.21 -14.15 19.38
C TRP A 464 4.81 -15.43 20.13
N GLU A 465 5.70 -16.42 20.22
CA GLU A 465 5.49 -17.63 21.02
C GLU A 465 5.26 -17.34 22.52
N TYR A 466 5.75 -16.20 23.03
CA TYR A 466 5.58 -15.77 24.42
C TYR A 466 4.63 -14.58 24.57
N ILE A 467 3.86 -14.22 23.54
CA ILE A 467 3.03 -13.01 23.57
C ILE A 467 1.98 -13.03 24.70
N PHE A 468 1.52 -14.22 25.09
CA PHE A 468 0.54 -14.41 26.17
C PHE A 468 1.14 -14.68 27.55
N ASP A 469 2.46 -14.85 27.65
CA ASP A 469 3.14 -14.95 28.95
C ASP A 469 2.99 -13.61 29.68
N THR A 470 2.87 -13.64 31.00
CA THR A 470 2.89 -12.43 31.83
C THR A 470 4.30 -11.87 31.93
N LEU A 471 4.44 -10.61 32.36
CA LEU A 471 5.77 -10.01 32.52
C LEU A 471 6.65 -10.80 33.52
N PRO A 472 6.15 -11.25 34.68
CA PRO A 472 6.92 -12.13 35.56
C PRO A 472 7.36 -13.46 34.91
N GLU A 473 6.52 -14.07 34.08
CA GLU A 473 6.82 -15.35 33.41
C GLU A 473 7.90 -15.20 32.32
N LEU A 474 8.09 -14.00 31.78
CA LEU A 474 9.17 -13.71 30.85
C LEU A 474 10.55 -13.58 31.51
N ILE A 475 10.59 -13.37 32.82
CA ILE A 475 11.81 -13.06 33.55
C ILE A 475 12.33 -14.34 34.22
N GLU A 476 13.57 -14.73 33.91
CA GLU A 476 14.17 -15.95 34.46
C GLU A 476 14.24 -15.96 35.99
N ASN A 477 14.64 -14.82 36.59
CA ASN A 477 14.72 -14.66 38.03
C ASN A 477 14.23 -13.28 38.46
N LEU A 478 12.95 -13.20 38.81
CA LEU A 478 12.28 -11.96 39.23
C LEU A 478 12.90 -11.31 40.47
N GLU A 479 13.45 -12.10 41.40
CA GLU A 479 14.05 -11.57 42.63
C GLU A 479 15.31 -10.74 42.35
N THR A 480 16.09 -11.16 41.36
CA THR A 480 17.34 -10.51 40.96
C THR A 480 17.17 -9.49 39.83
N HIS A 481 16.02 -9.50 39.16
CA HIS A 481 15.73 -8.63 38.02
C HIS A 481 15.70 -7.16 38.42
N GLN A 482 16.43 -6.32 37.69
CA GLN A 482 16.47 -4.88 37.93
C GLN A 482 16.06 -4.10 36.68
N LEU A 483 15.21 -3.11 36.91
CA LEU A 483 14.90 -2.08 35.94
C LEU A 483 16.08 -1.10 35.87
N LYS A 484 16.41 -0.63 34.67
CA LYS A 484 17.37 0.46 34.49
C LYS A 484 16.83 1.72 35.16
N TYR A 485 17.67 2.43 35.89
CA TYR A 485 17.29 3.69 36.51
C TYR A 485 16.89 4.72 35.45
N LEU A 486 15.69 5.29 35.59
CA LEU A 486 15.16 6.32 34.72
C LEU A 486 15.41 7.71 35.29
N GLU A 487 16.28 8.45 34.63
CA GLU A 487 16.57 9.83 34.97
C GLU A 487 15.33 10.74 34.79
N PRO A 488 15.23 11.84 35.54
CA PRO A 488 14.17 12.82 35.34
C PRO A 488 14.13 13.33 33.90
N ARG A 489 12.91 13.43 33.34
CA ARG A 489 12.63 13.99 32.00
C ARG A 489 13.15 13.16 30.81
N VAL A 490 13.54 11.91 31.02
CA VAL A 490 13.77 10.96 29.93
C VAL A 490 12.43 10.51 29.36
N ASP A 491 12.22 10.74 28.06
CA ASP A 491 11.08 10.27 27.29
C ASP A 491 11.52 9.14 26.36
N PHE A 492 10.70 8.09 26.28
CA PHE A 492 10.95 6.94 25.38
C PHE A 492 10.55 7.30 23.95
N PHE A 493 9.41 7.96 23.80
CA PHE A 493 8.94 8.53 22.54
C PHE A 493 9.18 10.02 22.53
N GLN A 494 10.16 10.49 21.77
CA GLN A 494 10.52 11.90 21.74
C GLN A 494 9.64 12.70 20.77
N LYS A 495 9.40 13.96 21.12
CA LYS A 495 8.91 14.96 20.16
C LYS A 495 10.09 15.45 19.33
N HIS A 496 9.84 15.81 18.08
CA HIS A 496 10.85 16.44 17.24
C HIS A 496 11.23 17.82 17.81
N GLU A 497 12.48 18.26 17.64
CA GLU A 497 12.98 19.53 18.19
C GLU A 497 12.12 20.73 17.77
N SER A 498 11.69 20.75 16.51
CA SER A 498 10.81 21.78 15.94
C SER A 498 9.44 21.91 16.63
N GLN A 499 9.05 20.93 17.47
CA GLN A 499 7.77 20.91 18.17
C GLN A 499 7.86 21.61 19.54
N PHE A 500 9.08 21.87 20.03
CA PHE A 500 9.30 22.69 21.22
C PHE A 500 9.43 24.18 20.88
N GLU A 501 9.78 24.48 19.62
CA GLU A 501 9.83 25.84 19.07
C GLU A 501 8.42 26.34 18.73
N SER A 502 7.62 26.52 19.78
CA SER A 502 6.41 27.33 19.74
C SER A 502 6.34 28.18 21.01
N ASN A 503 7.26 29.16 21.06
CA ASN A 503 7.06 30.45 21.73
C ASN A 503 7.36 31.55 20.71
#